data_AF-A0A0A0DE89-F1
#
_entry.id   AF-A0A0A0DE89-F1
#
_cell.length_a   1.000
_cell.length_b   1.000
_cell.length_c   1.000
_cell.angle_alpha   90.00
_cell.angle_beta   90.00
_cell.angle_gamma   90.00
#
_symmetry.space_group_name_H-M   'P 1'
#
loop_
_entity.id
_entity.type
_entity.pdbx_description
1 polymer ?
#
loop_
_entity_poly.entity_id
_entity_poly.type
_entity_poly.pdbx_seq_one_letter_code
_entity_poly.pdbx_strand_id
1 'polypeptide(L)'
;MAFIPFKKSSKCVITDDLFLEVTWEDGKSPDDDSELLGIIEGLDQQYLDTFEQSIEESLPYMTFLQAELLFQVLQEAYGQMQLKRVAICHLEGKEAVSEGEVFASPFIIDQRYQNLLLPLIQAIMTGTDFQSYTYHEKREYFVNQIYPAYKKSLGIQESALPLFPEEGEQVSNVLPQQKLVSSNSVAIPSPVEHKFPKEPSLKKVYILMGFLVTLAVGGMILSVISQAQLSKQKEQVIYLYQELKNTQNLADKEHQIDVFSRYFLPNYYSGKKENLTDFLSDGDAKYTVPKEGTLQSVILEKLTYDSKTKEYSVTYVLSVKEGEKASSIRLSFSVETSKSSKYGYVITTEPKASEYIKIKK
;
A
#
# COMPACT_ATOMS: atom_id res chain seq x y z
N MET A 1 16.26 -43.91 19.93
CA MET A 1 15.88 -42.84 20.87
C MET A 1 15.88 -41.56 20.06
N ALA A 2 14.71 -40.97 19.81
CA ALA A 2 14.62 -39.74 19.01
C ALA A 2 14.99 -38.55 19.91
N PHE A 3 15.95 -37.75 19.46
CA PHE A 3 16.26 -36.46 20.06
C PHE A 3 15.03 -35.56 19.96
N ILE A 4 14.58 -35.01 21.08
CA ILE A 4 13.60 -33.91 21.11
C ILE A 4 14.46 -32.64 21.24
N PRO A 5 14.61 -31.80 20.20
CA PRO A 5 15.36 -30.57 20.35
C PRO A 5 14.47 -29.55 21.08
N PHE A 6 15.04 -29.03 22.16
CA PHE A 6 14.85 -27.69 22.71
C PHE A 6 13.43 -27.12 22.80
N LYS A 7 12.88 -27.16 24.03
CA LYS A 7 12.00 -26.11 24.54
C LYS A 7 12.78 -24.79 24.50
N LYS A 8 12.73 -24.05 23.38
CA LYS A 8 13.31 -22.70 23.25
C LYS A 8 12.72 -21.81 24.34
N SER A 9 13.58 -21.07 25.05
CA SER A 9 13.17 -20.22 26.16
C SER A 9 12.20 -19.16 25.66
N SER A 10 11.02 -19.06 26.29
CA SER A 10 9.94 -18.11 26.00
C SER A 10 10.28 -16.65 26.36
N LYS A 11 11.54 -16.25 26.28
CA LYS A 11 11.99 -14.93 26.66
C LYS A 11 12.16 -14.10 25.39
N CYS A 12 11.43 -12.99 25.30
CA CYS A 12 11.54 -12.09 24.16
C CYS A 12 12.99 -11.59 24.00
N VAL A 13 13.52 -11.75 22.78
CA VAL A 13 14.86 -11.31 22.38
C VAL A 13 14.82 -10.09 21.46
N ILE A 14 13.63 -9.67 21.03
CA ILE A 14 13.43 -8.48 20.20
C ILE A 14 13.60 -7.24 21.08
N THR A 15 14.28 -6.22 20.55
CA THR A 15 14.56 -4.95 21.27
C THR A 15 13.86 -3.74 20.66
N ASP A 16 13.16 -3.91 19.54
CA ASP A 16 12.36 -2.87 18.92
C ASP A 16 11.28 -2.33 19.86
N ASP A 17 10.96 -1.03 19.71
CA ASP A 17 9.97 -0.33 20.52
C ASP A 17 8.58 -0.99 20.40
N LEU A 18 8.23 -1.41 19.18
CA LEU A 18 7.07 -2.23 18.87
C LEU A 18 7.47 -3.39 17.95
N PHE A 19 6.91 -4.56 18.21
CA PHE A 19 7.14 -5.78 17.45
C PHE A 19 5.87 -6.64 17.45
N LEU A 20 5.97 -7.86 16.92
CA LEU A 20 4.83 -8.76 16.73
C LEU A 20 4.97 -10.03 17.54
N GLU A 21 3.83 -10.53 18.03
CA GLU A 21 3.67 -11.90 18.48
C GLU A 21 2.79 -12.66 17.48
N VAL A 22 3.31 -13.77 16.97
CA VAL A 22 2.61 -14.64 16.02
C VAL A 22 2.13 -15.91 16.72
N THR A 23 0.83 -16.15 16.67
CA THR A 23 0.22 -17.40 17.11
C THR A 23 -0.23 -18.22 15.90
N TRP A 24 0.37 -19.39 15.75
CA TRP A 24 0.03 -20.34 14.69
C TRP A 24 -1.31 -21.04 14.95
N GLU A 25 -1.96 -21.53 13.89
CA GLU A 25 -3.08 -22.46 14.01
C GLU A 25 -2.60 -23.80 14.60
N ASP A 26 -3.49 -24.49 15.32
CA ASP A 26 -3.13 -25.75 15.98
C ASP A 26 -2.64 -26.78 14.93
N GLY A 27 -1.42 -27.30 15.11
CA GLY A 27 -0.79 -28.25 14.19
C GLY A 27 -0.24 -27.65 12.90
N LYS A 28 -0.11 -26.32 12.81
CA LYS A 28 0.47 -25.59 11.66
C LYS A 28 1.63 -24.69 12.09
N SER A 29 2.30 -25.04 13.18
CA SER A 29 3.49 -24.33 13.64
C SER A 29 4.73 -24.85 12.91
N PRO A 30 5.87 -24.13 12.96
CA PRO A 30 7.14 -24.64 12.44
C PRO A 30 7.60 -25.96 13.07
N ASP A 31 7.12 -26.28 14.28
CA ASP A 31 7.39 -27.57 14.93
C ASP A 31 6.62 -28.73 14.28
N ASP A 32 5.50 -28.44 13.62
CA ASP A 32 4.58 -29.42 13.02
C ASP A 32 4.71 -29.49 11.48
N ASP A 33 5.20 -28.43 10.85
CA ASP A 33 5.30 -28.28 9.39
C ASP A 33 6.77 -28.05 8.97
N SER A 34 7.39 -29.10 8.42
CA SER A 34 8.78 -29.07 7.97
C SER A 34 9.02 -28.16 6.76
N GLU A 35 8.00 -27.91 5.95
CA GLU A 35 8.10 -27.02 4.79
C GLU A 35 8.13 -25.56 5.27
N LEU A 36 7.28 -25.22 6.26
CA LEU A 36 7.30 -23.94 6.96
C LEU A 36 8.63 -23.69 7.67
N LEU A 37 9.16 -24.71 8.38
CA LEU A 37 10.47 -24.62 9.01
C LEU A 37 11.58 -24.35 7.99
N GLY A 38 11.57 -25.06 6.85
CA GLY A 38 12.54 -24.84 5.77
C GLY A 38 12.46 -23.45 5.14
N ILE A 39 11.26 -22.87 5.05
CA ILE A 39 11.07 -21.47 4.63
C ILE A 39 11.73 -20.50 5.63
N ILE A 40 11.53 -20.72 6.92
CA ILE A 40 12.11 -19.88 7.99
C ILE A 40 13.64 -19.97 7.96
N GLU A 41 14.20 -21.19 7.92
CA GLU A 41 15.66 -21.40 7.83
C GLU A 41 16.25 -20.74 6.58
N GLY A 42 15.55 -20.83 5.43
CA GLY A 42 15.96 -20.19 4.20
C GLY A 42 15.98 -18.66 4.28
N LEU A 43 14.97 -18.06 4.91
CA LEU A 43 14.93 -16.62 5.17
C LEU A 43 16.04 -16.18 6.14
N ASP A 44 16.24 -16.92 7.22
CA ASP A 44 17.31 -16.64 8.18
C ASP A 44 18.68 -16.69 7.50
N GLN A 45 18.93 -17.69 6.65
CA GLN A 45 20.17 -17.77 5.88
C GLN A 45 20.32 -16.63 4.87
N GLN A 46 19.25 -16.24 4.17
CA GLN A 46 19.28 -15.17 3.17
C GLN A 46 19.53 -13.80 3.80
N TYR A 47 19.05 -13.57 5.03
CA TYR A 47 19.10 -12.27 5.72
C TYR A 47 19.99 -12.28 6.97
N LEU A 48 20.97 -13.19 7.03
CA LEU A 48 21.94 -13.34 8.13
C LEU A 48 22.61 -12.02 8.56
N ASP A 49 22.95 -11.15 7.60
CA ASP A 49 23.61 -9.86 7.87
C ASP A 49 22.62 -8.72 8.18
N THR A 50 21.31 -8.96 8.05
CA THR A 50 20.24 -7.96 8.24
C THR A 50 19.48 -8.19 9.54
N PHE A 51 19.21 -9.45 9.90
CA PHE A 51 18.49 -9.79 11.11
C PHE A 51 19.42 -9.79 12.32
N GLU A 52 19.10 -8.99 13.34
CA GLU A 52 19.84 -9.02 14.60
C GLU A 52 19.68 -10.36 15.35
N GLN A 53 18.51 -10.99 15.20
CA GLN A 53 18.17 -12.32 15.70
C GLN A 53 17.45 -13.09 14.60
N SER A 54 17.73 -14.38 14.46
CA SER A 54 17.03 -15.22 13.47
C SER A 54 15.54 -15.32 13.83
N ILE A 55 14.67 -15.45 12.82
CA ILE A 55 13.23 -15.70 13.00
C ILE A 55 13.04 -16.96 13.84
N GLU A 56 13.76 -18.04 13.50
CA GLU A 56 13.66 -19.30 14.24
C GLU A 56 13.97 -19.11 15.74
N GLU A 57 14.98 -18.31 16.08
CA GLU A 57 15.39 -18.03 17.46
C GLU A 57 14.46 -17.08 18.20
N SER A 58 13.82 -16.13 17.49
CA SER A 58 12.99 -15.11 18.10
C SER A 58 11.52 -15.51 18.26
N LEU A 59 11.05 -16.58 17.61
CA LEU A 59 9.67 -17.06 17.71
C LEU A 59 9.21 -17.24 19.18
N PRO A 60 7.96 -16.85 19.50
CA PRO A 60 6.90 -16.38 18.60
C PRO A 60 7.00 -14.89 18.22
N TYR A 61 8.06 -14.20 18.64
CA TYR A 61 8.23 -12.77 18.43
C TYR A 61 8.99 -12.45 17.15
N MET A 62 8.56 -11.40 16.46
CA MET A 62 9.12 -10.99 15.18
C MET A 62 9.13 -9.47 15.06
N THR A 63 10.18 -8.92 14.46
CA THR A 63 10.15 -7.53 13.97
C THR A 63 9.15 -7.38 12.82
N PHE A 64 8.73 -6.15 12.51
CA PHE A 64 7.87 -5.90 11.35
C PHE A 64 8.52 -6.36 10.04
N LEU A 65 9.82 -6.11 9.85
CA LEU A 65 10.56 -6.56 8.66
C LEU A 65 10.53 -8.08 8.50
N GLN A 66 10.81 -8.81 9.58
CA GLN A 66 10.79 -10.27 9.56
C GLN A 66 9.41 -10.83 9.20
N ALA A 67 8.34 -10.26 9.80
CA ALA A 67 6.98 -10.72 9.53
C ALA A 67 6.56 -10.44 8.09
N GLU A 68 6.90 -9.27 7.53
CA GLU A 68 6.57 -8.95 6.13
C GLU A 68 7.25 -9.89 5.15
N LEU A 69 8.55 -10.14 5.34
CA LEU A 69 9.29 -11.08 4.50
C LEU A 69 8.73 -12.51 4.63
N LEU A 70 8.45 -12.96 5.85
CA LEU A 70 7.88 -14.28 6.06
C LEU A 70 6.49 -14.39 5.41
N PHE A 71 5.60 -13.44 5.65
CA PHE A 71 4.23 -13.51 5.16
C PHE A 71 4.15 -13.44 3.63
N GLN A 72 5.05 -12.71 2.98
CA GLN A 72 5.19 -12.73 1.52
C GLN A 72 5.61 -14.12 1.02
N VAL A 73 6.62 -14.74 1.62
CA VAL A 73 7.05 -16.09 1.20
C VAL A 73 5.97 -17.14 1.49
N LEU A 74 5.25 -17.03 2.61
CA LEU A 74 4.12 -17.90 2.92
C LEU A 74 2.95 -17.74 1.94
N GLN A 75 2.67 -16.51 1.51
CA GLN A 75 1.69 -16.22 0.47
C GLN A 75 2.07 -16.90 -0.85
N GLU A 76 3.35 -16.83 -1.24
CA GLU A 76 3.87 -17.45 -2.46
C GLU A 76 3.86 -18.98 -2.39
N ALA A 77 4.28 -19.55 -1.27
CA ALA A 77 4.40 -21.00 -1.08
C ALA A 77 3.03 -21.70 -0.95
N TYR A 78 2.14 -21.15 -0.13
CA TYR A 78 0.86 -21.80 0.21
C TYR A 78 -0.35 -21.22 -0.53
N GLY A 79 -0.23 -20.02 -1.12
CA GLY A 79 -1.32 -19.29 -1.79
C GLY A 79 -2.36 -18.70 -0.83
N GLN A 80 -2.72 -19.43 0.22
CA GLN A 80 -3.53 -18.97 1.34
C GLN A 80 -3.12 -19.66 2.64
N MET A 81 -2.78 -18.87 3.65
CA MET A 81 -2.48 -19.30 5.01
C MET A 81 -3.30 -18.51 6.02
N GLN A 82 -3.63 -19.14 7.14
CA GLN A 82 -4.28 -18.49 8.28
C GLN A 82 -3.41 -18.69 9.50
N LEU A 83 -3.14 -17.60 10.20
CA LEU A 83 -2.57 -17.59 11.55
C LEU A 83 -3.71 -17.38 12.53
N LYS A 84 -3.61 -18.01 13.70
CA LYS A 84 -4.61 -17.89 14.76
C LYS A 84 -4.71 -16.46 15.25
N ARG A 85 -3.56 -15.79 15.42
CA ARG A 85 -3.48 -14.39 15.87
C ARG A 85 -2.15 -13.77 15.48
N VAL A 86 -2.18 -12.49 15.12
CA VAL A 86 -0.99 -11.63 15.05
C VAL A 86 -1.28 -10.38 15.88
N ALA A 87 -0.44 -10.10 16.87
CA ALA A 87 -0.63 -8.99 17.81
C ALA A 87 0.59 -8.07 17.86
N ILE A 88 0.36 -6.76 17.96
CA ILE A 88 1.39 -5.80 18.33
C ILE A 88 1.80 -6.05 19.79
N CYS A 89 3.08 -5.89 20.05
CA CYS A 89 3.68 -6.03 21.37
C CYS A 89 4.68 -4.91 21.63
N HIS A 90 4.88 -4.60 22.90
CA HIS A 90 6.01 -3.81 23.41
C HIS A 90 6.71 -4.56 24.55
N LEU A 91 7.88 -4.07 24.97
CA LEU A 91 8.55 -4.56 26.17
C LEU A 91 8.13 -3.77 27.41
N GLU A 92 7.67 -4.47 28.43
CA GLU A 92 7.61 -3.95 29.80
C GLU A 92 8.74 -4.57 30.61
N GLY A 93 9.84 -3.82 30.72
CA GLY A 93 11.08 -4.32 31.32
C GLY A 93 11.75 -5.38 30.45
N LYS A 94 11.47 -6.66 30.72
CA LYS A 94 12.03 -7.81 29.96
C LYS A 94 10.95 -8.76 29.44
N GLU A 95 9.68 -8.42 29.63
CA GLU A 95 8.54 -9.24 29.22
C GLU A 95 7.87 -8.57 28.03
N ALA A 96 7.50 -9.37 27.03
CA ALA A 96 6.70 -8.91 25.92
C ALA A 96 5.24 -8.85 26.36
N VAL A 97 4.59 -7.71 26.12
CA VAL A 97 3.20 -7.46 26.49
C VAL A 97 2.42 -7.11 25.23
N SER A 98 1.30 -7.79 25.01
CA SER A 98 0.34 -7.51 23.93
C SER A 98 -1.03 -7.08 24.45
N GLU A 99 -1.17 -6.93 25.76
CA GLU A 99 -2.40 -6.45 26.39
C GLU A 99 -2.61 -4.96 26.09
N GLY A 100 -3.81 -4.60 25.63
CA GLY A 100 -4.13 -3.23 25.21
C GLY A 100 -3.68 -2.87 23.79
N GLU A 101 -2.79 -3.67 23.19
CA GLU A 101 -2.27 -3.47 21.85
C GLU A 101 -3.21 -4.02 20.76
N VAL A 102 -3.11 -3.51 19.53
CA VAL A 102 -3.92 -4.00 18.41
C VAL A 102 -3.50 -5.40 17.98
N PHE A 103 -4.49 -6.21 17.60
CA PHE A 103 -4.27 -7.54 17.05
C PHE A 103 -5.32 -7.87 15.99
N ALA A 104 -5.00 -8.84 15.15
CA ALA A 104 -5.93 -9.45 14.21
C ALA A 104 -6.03 -10.97 14.48
N SER A 105 -7.26 -11.48 14.56
CA SER A 105 -7.58 -12.86 14.91
C SER A 105 -8.93 -13.27 14.28
N PRO A 106 -8.96 -14.17 13.28
CA PRO A 106 -7.80 -14.77 12.62
C PRO A 106 -7.04 -13.77 11.76
N PHE A 107 -5.76 -14.04 11.49
CA PHE A 107 -4.97 -13.27 10.53
C PHE A 107 -4.82 -14.08 9.23
N ILE A 108 -5.25 -13.51 8.11
CA ILE A 108 -5.33 -14.21 6.82
C ILE A 108 -4.26 -13.65 5.87
N ILE A 109 -3.41 -14.55 5.38
CA ILE A 109 -2.43 -14.29 4.33
C ILE A 109 -2.96 -14.98 3.08
N ASP A 110 -3.67 -14.25 2.22
CA ASP A 110 -4.19 -14.76 0.94
C ASP A 110 -3.56 -13.99 -0.24
N GLN A 111 -3.94 -14.28 -1.47
CA GLN A 111 -3.46 -13.59 -2.68
C GLN A 111 -3.68 -12.06 -2.70
N ARG A 112 -4.44 -11.50 -1.74
CA ARG A 112 -4.70 -10.06 -1.59
C ARG A 112 -3.89 -9.44 -0.46
N TYR A 113 -3.12 -10.23 0.30
CA TYR A 113 -2.17 -9.72 1.28
C TYR A 113 -1.19 -8.76 0.57
N GLN A 114 -1.07 -7.54 1.10
CA GLN A 114 -0.16 -6.50 0.60
C GLN A 114 0.87 -6.12 1.65
N ASN A 115 0.41 -5.94 2.89
CA ASN A 115 1.22 -5.69 4.07
C ASN A 115 0.38 -5.98 5.33
N LEU A 116 1.07 -6.08 6.44
CA LEU A 116 0.60 -6.35 7.79
C LEU A 116 -0.31 -5.23 8.33
N LEU A 117 -0.03 -3.97 7.97
CA LEU A 117 -0.78 -2.83 8.48
C LEU A 117 -2.25 -2.90 8.10
N LEU A 118 -2.58 -3.36 6.88
CA LEU A 118 -3.97 -3.43 6.41
C LEU A 118 -4.86 -4.35 7.26
N PRO A 119 -4.51 -5.63 7.53
CA PRO A 119 -5.28 -6.47 8.46
C PRO A 119 -5.38 -5.88 9.88
N LEU A 120 -4.35 -5.22 10.39
CA LEU A 120 -4.37 -4.61 11.72
C LEU A 120 -5.28 -3.37 11.78
N ILE A 121 -5.26 -2.52 10.74
CA ILE A 121 -6.19 -1.39 10.58
C ILE A 121 -7.63 -1.92 10.51
N GLN A 122 -7.87 -2.96 9.72
CA GLN A 122 -9.20 -3.57 9.64
C GLN A 122 -9.65 -4.09 11.01
N ALA A 123 -8.76 -4.76 11.75
CA ALA A 123 -9.08 -5.29 13.06
C ALA A 123 -9.39 -4.19 14.07
N ILE A 124 -8.60 -3.11 14.18
CA ILE A 124 -8.89 -2.03 15.13
C ILE A 124 -10.18 -1.26 14.79
N MET A 125 -10.50 -1.15 13.50
CA MET A 125 -11.67 -0.40 13.03
C MET A 125 -12.97 -1.18 13.20
N THR A 126 -12.95 -2.49 12.95
CA THR A 126 -14.16 -3.34 12.91
C THR A 126 -14.31 -4.28 14.10
N GLY A 127 -13.22 -4.59 14.80
CA GLY A 127 -13.18 -5.59 15.87
C GLY A 127 -13.94 -5.16 17.11
N THR A 128 -14.66 -6.11 17.72
CA THR A 128 -15.43 -5.88 18.95
C THR A 128 -14.54 -5.50 20.13
N ASP A 129 -13.31 -6.02 20.17
CA ASP A 129 -12.34 -5.77 21.23
C ASP A 129 -11.87 -4.32 21.29
N PHE A 130 -12.08 -3.56 20.20
CA PHE A 130 -11.65 -2.17 20.08
C PHE A 130 -12.83 -1.18 20.04
N GLN A 131 -14.06 -1.62 20.33
CA GLN A 131 -15.25 -0.76 20.27
C GLN A 131 -15.29 0.32 21.34
N SER A 132 -14.58 0.12 22.45
CA SER A 132 -14.49 1.12 23.52
C SER A 132 -13.64 2.33 23.15
N TYR A 133 -12.79 2.23 22.12
CA TYR A 133 -11.94 3.33 21.67
C TYR A 133 -12.64 4.16 20.60
N THR A 134 -12.47 5.47 20.68
CA THR A 134 -12.93 6.43 19.68
C THR A 134 -12.12 6.31 18.39
N TYR A 135 -12.69 6.80 17.28
CA TYR A 135 -11.98 6.89 16.01
C TYR A 135 -10.65 7.66 16.15
N HIS A 136 -10.65 8.79 16.87
CA HIS A 136 -9.47 9.62 17.05
C HIS A 136 -8.34 8.88 17.78
N GLU A 137 -8.67 8.16 18.87
CA GLU A 137 -7.68 7.37 19.63
C GLU A 137 -7.06 6.28 18.76
N LYS A 138 -7.87 5.56 17.96
CA LYS A 138 -7.38 4.51 17.05
C LYS A 138 -6.43 5.09 16.00
N ARG A 139 -6.83 6.23 15.39
CA ARG A 139 -6.02 6.92 14.38
C ARG A 139 -4.71 7.41 14.97
N GLU A 140 -4.74 8.08 16.11
CA GLU A 140 -3.52 8.59 16.76
C GLU A 140 -2.58 7.48 17.17
N TYR A 141 -3.10 6.36 17.69
CA TYR A 141 -2.29 5.19 18.01
C TYR A 141 -1.54 4.66 16.77
N PHE A 142 -2.22 4.53 15.62
CA PHE A 142 -1.55 4.12 14.38
C PHE A 142 -0.55 5.15 13.87
N VAL A 143 -0.96 6.42 13.75
CA VAL A 143 -0.13 7.49 13.17
C VAL A 143 1.08 7.82 14.03
N ASN A 144 0.94 7.80 15.35
CA ASN A 144 1.98 8.25 16.27
C ASN A 144 2.84 7.10 16.82
N GLN A 145 2.38 5.84 16.79
CA GLN A 145 3.11 4.70 17.36
C GLN A 145 3.43 3.63 16.32
N ILE A 146 2.41 3.02 15.71
CA ILE A 146 2.62 1.87 14.80
C ILE A 146 3.36 2.28 13.53
N TYR A 147 2.92 3.33 12.84
CA TYR A 147 3.52 3.77 11.58
C TYR A 147 5.00 4.16 11.73
N PRO A 148 5.42 4.95 12.73
CA PRO A 148 6.83 5.20 12.99
C PRO A 148 7.66 3.92 13.22
N ALA A 149 7.15 2.99 14.03
CA ALA A 149 7.86 1.74 14.33
C ALA A 149 7.98 0.83 13.11
N TYR A 150 6.88 0.65 12.36
CA TYR A 150 6.84 -0.12 11.13
C TYR A 150 7.79 0.48 10.08
N LYS A 151 7.77 1.80 9.89
CA LYS A 151 8.65 2.51 8.96
C LYS A 151 10.13 2.34 9.31
N LYS A 152 10.46 2.48 10.59
CA LYS A 152 11.82 2.28 11.12
C LYS A 152 12.31 0.86 10.85
N SER A 153 11.48 -0.15 11.12
CA SER A 153 11.82 -1.56 10.94
C SER A 153 12.06 -1.92 9.46
N LEU A 154 11.21 -1.44 8.54
CA LEU A 154 11.34 -1.74 7.10
C LEU A 154 12.30 -0.81 6.34
N GLY A 155 12.72 0.31 6.93
CA GLY A 155 13.53 1.32 6.23
C GLY A 155 12.80 2.00 5.06
N ILE A 156 11.47 2.07 5.12
CA ILE A 156 10.63 2.66 4.06
C ILE A 156 10.34 4.14 4.31
N GLN A 157 9.75 4.81 3.32
CA GLN A 157 9.31 6.20 3.45
C GLN A 157 7.85 6.27 3.92
N GLU A 158 7.45 7.41 4.48
CA GLU A 158 6.06 7.67 4.92
C GLU A 158 5.04 7.40 3.80
N SER A 159 5.45 7.68 2.56
CA SER A 159 4.63 7.54 1.38
C SER A 159 4.28 6.09 1.03
N ALA A 160 5.03 5.11 1.55
CA ALA A 160 4.74 3.69 1.37
C ALA A 160 3.72 3.15 2.38
N LEU A 161 3.31 3.96 3.36
CA LEU A 161 2.33 3.55 4.37
C LEU A 161 0.90 3.61 3.80
N PRO A 162 0.02 2.67 4.18
CA PRO A 162 -1.40 2.80 3.89
C PRO A 162 -1.99 3.99 4.64
N LEU A 163 -3.01 4.62 4.04
CA LEU A 163 -3.77 5.65 4.73
C LEU A 163 -4.62 5.00 5.84
N PHE A 164 -4.67 5.66 7.00
CA PHE A 164 -5.66 5.32 8.00
C PHE A 164 -7.06 5.78 7.49
N PRO A 165 -8.08 4.91 7.48
CA PRO A 165 -9.40 5.23 6.92
C PRO A 165 -10.01 6.46 7.58
N GLU A 166 -10.78 7.26 6.82
CA GLU A 166 -11.48 8.42 7.37
C GLU A 166 -12.69 8.01 8.22
N GLU A 167 -13.15 8.92 9.10
CA GLU A 167 -14.31 8.63 9.96
C GLU A 167 -15.57 8.38 9.13
N GLY A 168 -16.18 7.20 9.30
CA GLY A 168 -17.36 6.79 8.54
C GLY A 168 -17.05 6.13 7.18
N GLU A 169 -15.78 6.00 6.81
CA GLU A 169 -15.38 5.18 5.66
C GLU A 169 -15.64 3.70 5.96
N GLN A 170 -16.28 3.01 5.01
CA GLN A 170 -16.53 1.58 5.13
C GLN A 170 -15.24 0.80 4.89
N VAL A 171 -14.58 0.40 5.97
CA VAL A 171 -13.47 -0.57 5.91
C VAL A 171 -14.07 -1.91 5.52
N SER A 172 -14.09 -2.22 4.22
CA SER A 172 -14.73 -3.44 3.71
C SER A 172 -14.08 -4.66 4.35
N ASN A 173 -14.92 -5.46 5.02
CA ASN A 173 -14.54 -6.74 5.59
C ASN A 173 -13.89 -7.63 4.53
N VAL A 174 -12.57 -7.76 4.58
CA VAL A 174 -11.88 -8.90 3.98
C VAL A 174 -12.00 -10.04 4.99
N LEU A 175 -13.13 -10.73 5.03
CA LEU A 175 -13.20 -12.08 5.61
C LEU A 175 -14.01 -13.02 4.69
N PRO A 176 -13.60 -14.31 4.56
CA PRO A 176 -14.05 -15.22 3.52
C PRO A 176 -15.48 -15.72 3.73
N GLN A 177 -16.20 -15.89 2.64
CA GLN A 177 -17.43 -16.64 2.58
C GLN A 177 -17.14 -18.09 3.01
N GLN A 178 -17.58 -18.46 4.22
CA GLN A 178 -17.54 -19.83 4.73
C GLN A 178 -18.19 -20.78 3.74
N LYS A 179 -17.40 -21.69 3.17
CA LYS A 179 -17.93 -22.90 2.54
C LYS A 179 -18.16 -23.90 3.66
N LEU A 180 -19.43 -24.10 4.03
CA LEU A 180 -19.87 -25.20 4.90
C LEU A 180 -19.29 -26.53 4.38
N VAL A 181 -18.28 -27.06 5.07
CA VAL A 181 -17.88 -28.46 4.93
C VAL A 181 -18.54 -29.20 6.09
N SER A 182 -19.62 -29.91 5.77
CA SER A 182 -20.30 -30.78 6.73
C SER A 182 -19.38 -31.95 7.09
N SER A 183 -18.99 -32.03 8.35
CA SER A 183 -18.35 -33.17 8.98
C SER A 183 -19.29 -34.37 8.96
N ASN A 184 -18.87 -35.52 8.43
CA ASN A 184 -19.53 -36.80 8.66
C ASN A 184 -18.64 -37.68 9.54
N SER A 185 -19.08 -37.85 10.78
CA SER A 185 -18.56 -38.82 11.75
C SER A 185 -18.90 -40.24 11.31
N VAL A 186 -17.92 -41.15 11.42
CA VAL A 186 -18.10 -42.59 11.23
C VAL A 186 -18.58 -43.21 12.54
N ALA A 187 -19.67 -43.97 12.49
CA ALA A 187 -19.94 -45.08 13.41
C ALA A 187 -20.86 -46.11 12.73
N ILE A 188 -20.46 -47.39 12.77
CA ILE A 188 -21.27 -48.57 12.38
C ILE A 188 -21.58 -49.34 13.68
N PRO A 189 -22.78 -49.93 13.84
CA PRO A 189 -22.91 -51.38 13.61
C PRO A 189 -24.22 -51.81 12.89
N SER A 190 -24.15 -52.95 12.19
CA SER A 190 -25.20 -53.72 11.49
C SER A 190 -26.17 -54.46 12.48
N PRO A 191 -27.22 -55.25 12.09
CA PRO A 191 -27.55 -55.80 10.75
C PRO A 191 -29.07 -55.97 10.34
N VAL A 192 -29.25 -56.37 9.07
CA VAL A 192 -30.40 -57.07 8.39
C VAL A 192 -31.71 -56.30 8.12
N GLU A 193 -32.06 -56.07 6.84
CA GLU A 193 -32.96 -56.91 6.02
C GLU A 193 -33.34 -56.21 4.70
N HIS A 194 -33.22 -56.91 3.56
CA HIS A 194 -33.49 -56.38 2.23
C HIS A 194 -35.00 -56.21 1.95
N LYS A 195 -35.40 -55.01 1.50
CA LYS A 195 -36.55 -54.83 0.58
C LYS A 195 -36.14 -53.95 -0.60
N PHE A 196 -36.35 -54.47 -1.81
CA PHE A 196 -36.08 -53.80 -3.08
C PHE A 196 -36.80 -52.45 -3.21
N PRO A 197 -36.19 -51.42 -3.81
CA PRO A 197 -36.75 -50.08 -3.92
C PRO A 197 -37.74 -49.96 -5.10
N LYS A 198 -38.79 -49.15 -4.91
CA LYS A 198 -39.67 -48.65 -5.99
C LYS A 198 -38.89 -47.71 -6.91
N GLU A 199 -39.08 -47.86 -8.22
CA GLU A 199 -38.51 -46.98 -9.25
C GLU A 199 -38.85 -45.50 -9.01
N PRO A 200 -37.88 -44.58 -9.18
CA PRO A 200 -38.16 -43.15 -9.13
C PRO A 200 -38.91 -42.70 -10.40
N SER A 201 -40.00 -41.97 -10.19
CA SER A 201 -40.78 -41.32 -11.25
C SER A 201 -39.89 -40.41 -12.12
N LEU A 202 -39.77 -40.71 -13.42
CA LEU A 202 -39.00 -39.95 -14.40
C LEU A 202 -39.35 -38.45 -14.42
N LYS A 203 -40.60 -38.07 -14.12
CA LYS A 203 -41.01 -36.66 -14.01
C LYS A 203 -40.28 -35.90 -12.90
N LYS A 204 -39.93 -36.57 -11.79
CA LYS A 204 -39.14 -35.96 -10.69
C LYS A 204 -37.68 -35.77 -11.09
N VAL A 205 -37.14 -36.63 -11.96
CA VAL A 205 -35.77 -36.52 -12.49
C VAL A 205 -35.64 -35.36 -13.46
N TYR A 206 -36.61 -35.16 -14.36
CA TYR A 206 -36.60 -34.00 -15.28
C TYR A 206 -36.78 -32.65 -14.59
N ILE A 207 -37.59 -32.59 -13.52
CA ILE A 207 -37.72 -31.36 -12.70
C ILE A 207 -36.42 -31.06 -11.96
N LEU A 208 -35.77 -32.08 -11.39
CA LEU A 208 -34.48 -31.93 -10.73
C LEU A 208 -33.38 -31.49 -11.73
N MET A 209 -33.37 -32.07 -12.93
CA MET A 209 -32.42 -31.71 -13.98
C MET A 209 -32.65 -30.28 -14.50
N GLY A 210 -33.91 -29.87 -14.67
CA GLY A 210 -34.26 -28.49 -15.02
C GLY A 210 -33.81 -27.48 -13.97
N PHE A 211 -33.96 -27.81 -12.67
CA PHE A 211 -33.50 -26.97 -11.57
C PHE A 211 -31.96 -26.87 -11.52
N LEU A 212 -31.24 -27.96 -11.80
CA LEU A 212 -29.78 -27.96 -11.84
C LEU A 212 -29.23 -27.10 -13.00
N VAL A 213 -29.88 -27.13 -14.17
CA VAL A 213 -29.48 -26.31 -15.32
C VAL A 213 -29.74 -24.82 -15.04
N THR A 214 -30.87 -24.45 -14.45
CA THR A 214 -31.14 -23.04 -14.10
C THR A 214 -30.19 -22.52 -13.02
N LEU A 215 -29.81 -23.35 -12.05
CA LEU A 215 -28.83 -23.01 -11.02
C LEU A 215 -27.43 -22.78 -11.63
N ALA A 216 -27.02 -23.64 -12.56
CA ALA A 216 -25.73 -23.52 -13.25
C ALA A 216 -25.64 -22.24 -14.11
N VAL A 217 -26.71 -21.93 -14.87
CA VAL A 217 -26.76 -20.70 -15.70
C VAL A 217 -26.82 -19.45 -14.82
N GLY A 218 -27.59 -19.47 -13.73
CA GLY A 218 -27.62 -18.37 -12.75
C GLY A 218 -26.25 -18.12 -12.12
N GLY A 219 -25.53 -19.18 -11.74
CA GLY A 219 -24.18 -19.11 -11.19
C GLY A 219 -23.15 -18.53 -12.16
N MET A 220 -23.25 -18.84 -13.46
CA MET A 220 -22.39 -18.24 -14.49
C MET A 220 -22.65 -16.74 -14.66
N ILE A 221 -23.92 -16.30 -14.67
CA ILE A 221 -24.27 -14.87 -14.79
C ILE A 221 -23.75 -14.07 -13.58
N LEU A 222 -23.94 -14.59 -12.37
CA LEU A 222 -23.39 -14.00 -11.14
C LEU A 222 -21.85 -13.93 -11.17
N SER A 223 -21.19 -14.95 -11.70
CA SER A 223 -19.73 -14.99 -11.84
C SER A 223 -19.21 -13.94 -12.82
N VAL A 224 -19.89 -13.73 -13.96
CA VAL A 224 -19.51 -12.70 -14.94
C VAL A 224 -19.71 -11.29 -14.38
N ILE A 225 -20.81 -11.04 -13.65
CA ILE A 225 -21.05 -9.74 -13.00
C ILE A 225 -20.00 -9.48 -11.91
N SER A 226 -19.66 -10.50 -11.12
CA SER A 226 -18.62 -10.43 -10.08
C SER A 226 -17.24 -10.17 -10.67
N GLN A 227 -16.87 -10.84 -11.78
CA GLN A 227 -15.62 -10.60 -12.51
C GLN A 227 -15.57 -9.17 -13.10
N ALA A 228 -16.67 -8.68 -13.68
CA ALA A 228 -16.74 -7.33 -14.22
C ALA A 228 -16.62 -6.26 -13.12
N GLN A 229 -17.22 -6.49 -11.95
CA GLN A 229 -17.09 -5.62 -10.79
C GLN A 229 -15.67 -5.65 -10.21
N LEU A 230 -15.05 -6.82 -10.13
CA LEU A 230 -13.67 -6.98 -9.70
C LEU A 230 -12.68 -6.32 -10.66
N SER A 231 -12.93 -6.38 -11.98
CA SER A 231 -12.12 -5.69 -12.99
C SER A 231 -12.20 -4.17 -12.82
N LYS A 232 -13.41 -3.61 -12.61
CA LYS A 232 -13.58 -2.18 -12.34
C LYS A 232 -12.89 -1.74 -11.04
N GLN A 233 -12.95 -2.55 -10.00
CA GLN A 233 -12.25 -2.29 -8.74
C GLN A 233 -10.73 -2.34 -8.92
N LYS A 234 -10.20 -3.32 -9.66
CA LYS A 234 -8.77 -3.39 -10.01
C LYS A 234 -8.31 -2.17 -10.80
N GLU A 235 -9.10 -1.74 -11.79
CA GLU A 235 -8.80 -0.51 -12.56
C GLU A 235 -8.79 0.73 -11.67
N GLN A 236 -9.75 0.86 -10.74
CA GLN A 236 -9.78 1.96 -9.77
C GLN A 236 -8.58 1.91 -8.83
N VAL A 237 -8.20 0.74 -8.32
CA VAL A 237 -7.01 0.57 -7.46
C VAL A 237 -5.72 0.90 -8.21
N ILE A 238 -5.57 0.43 -9.45
CA ILE A 238 -4.41 0.75 -10.31
C ILE A 238 -4.37 2.25 -10.60
N TYR A 239 -5.53 2.86 -10.90
CA TYR A 239 -5.64 4.30 -11.13
C TYR A 239 -5.24 5.10 -9.88
N LEU A 240 -5.79 4.75 -8.71
CA LEU A 240 -5.47 5.40 -7.44
C LEU A 240 -4.01 5.21 -7.04
N TYR A 241 -3.44 4.01 -7.25
CA TYR A 241 -2.03 3.74 -7.02
C TYR A 241 -1.13 4.55 -7.96
N GLN A 242 -1.53 4.69 -9.22
CA GLN A 242 -0.81 5.51 -10.19
C GLN A 242 -0.91 7.00 -9.82
N GLU A 243 -2.07 7.48 -9.38
CA GLU A 243 -2.27 8.86 -8.94
C GLU A 243 -1.49 9.17 -7.66
N LEU A 244 -1.43 8.22 -6.73
CA LEU A 244 -0.58 8.28 -5.53
C LEU A 244 0.90 8.34 -5.90
N LYS A 245 1.38 7.45 -6.78
CA LYS A 245 2.77 7.44 -7.26
C LYS A 245 3.12 8.73 -8.00
N ASN A 246 2.21 9.29 -8.77
CA ASN A 246 2.40 10.57 -9.44
C ASN A 246 2.48 11.72 -8.41
N THR A 247 1.62 11.71 -7.39
CA THR A 247 1.63 12.68 -6.29
C THR A 247 2.92 12.61 -5.46
N GLN A 248 3.43 11.41 -5.18
CA GLN A 248 4.71 11.23 -4.49
C GLN A 248 5.90 11.73 -5.31
N ASN A 249 5.98 11.34 -6.59
CA ASN A 249 7.03 11.85 -7.49
C ASN A 249 6.95 13.37 -7.66
N LEU A 250 5.76 13.96 -7.54
CA LEU A 250 5.57 15.40 -7.55
C LEU A 250 6.14 16.02 -6.27
N ALA A 251 5.77 15.51 -5.09
CA ALA A 251 6.24 16.00 -3.79
C ALA A 251 7.77 15.94 -3.67
N ASP A 252 8.40 14.84 -4.09
CA ASP A 252 9.87 14.66 -4.03
C ASP A 252 10.64 15.63 -4.94
N LYS A 253 10.01 16.07 -6.03
CA LYS A 253 10.64 16.90 -7.07
C LYS A 253 10.18 18.35 -7.04
N GLU A 254 9.12 18.67 -6.31
CA GLU A 254 8.54 20.02 -6.26
C GLU A 254 9.57 21.06 -5.85
N HIS A 255 10.25 20.84 -4.72
CA HIS A 255 11.26 21.78 -4.24
C HIS A 255 12.44 21.94 -5.22
N GLN A 256 12.86 20.84 -5.88
CA GLN A 256 13.96 20.89 -6.85
C GLN A 256 13.58 21.70 -8.10
N ILE A 257 12.35 21.48 -8.59
CA ILE A 257 11.80 22.19 -9.75
C ILE A 257 11.54 23.66 -9.40
N ASP A 258 11.06 23.97 -8.18
CA ASP A 258 10.88 25.35 -7.72
C ASP A 258 12.20 26.11 -7.68
N VAL A 259 13.23 25.51 -7.09
CA VAL A 259 14.58 26.10 -7.07
C VAL A 259 15.10 26.32 -8.50
N PHE A 260 15.07 25.29 -9.36
CA PHE A 260 15.49 25.41 -10.76
C PHE A 260 14.75 26.55 -11.48
N SER A 261 13.43 26.61 -11.33
CA SER A 261 12.58 27.63 -11.94
C SER A 261 12.92 29.03 -11.42
N ARG A 262 13.21 29.19 -10.14
CA ARG A 262 13.64 30.47 -9.55
C ARG A 262 15.02 30.92 -10.02
N TYR A 263 15.87 30.01 -10.48
CA TYR A 263 17.10 30.37 -11.21
C TYR A 263 16.82 30.75 -12.66
N PHE A 264 15.89 30.06 -13.32
CA PHE A 264 15.49 30.37 -14.70
C PHE A 264 14.81 31.74 -14.84
N LEU A 265 13.86 32.05 -13.97
CA LEU A 265 12.98 33.22 -14.11
C LEU A 265 13.73 34.57 -14.17
N PRO A 266 14.72 34.88 -13.32
CA PRO A 266 15.51 36.10 -13.45
C PRO A 266 16.28 36.18 -14.78
N ASN A 267 16.75 35.05 -15.29
CA ASN A 267 17.41 34.98 -16.59
C ASN A 267 16.41 35.21 -17.73
N TYR A 268 15.19 34.68 -17.61
CA TYR A 268 14.09 34.91 -18.55
C TYR A 268 13.65 36.37 -18.62
N TYR A 269 13.60 37.08 -17.49
CA TYR A 269 13.28 38.52 -17.45
C TYR A 269 14.48 39.45 -17.64
N SER A 270 15.67 38.92 -17.95
CA SER A 270 16.89 39.73 -18.13
C SER A 270 17.00 40.43 -19.49
N GLY A 271 16.12 40.12 -20.44
CA GLY A 271 16.18 40.59 -21.83
C GLY A 271 17.29 39.94 -22.69
N LYS A 272 18.11 39.06 -22.11
CA LYS A 272 19.32 38.50 -22.74
C LYS A 272 19.16 37.02 -23.09
N LYS A 273 19.26 36.69 -24.38
CA LYS A 273 19.01 35.33 -24.88
C LYS A 273 20.12 34.35 -24.46
N GLU A 274 21.35 34.83 -24.38
CA GLU A 274 22.52 34.08 -23.96
C GLU A 274 22.39 33.49 -22.55
N ASN A 275 21.66 34.17 -21.65
CA ASN A 275 21.42 33.74 -20.28
C ASN A 275 20.47 32.53 -20.18
N LEU A 276 19.78 32.19 -21.26
CA LEU A 276 18.82 31.07 -21.28
C LEU A 276 19.44 29.75 -21.73
N THR A 277 20.65 29.76 -22.27
CA THR A 277 21.29 28.59 -22.91
C THR A 277 21.37 27.37 -21.99
N ASP A 278 21.69 27.57 -20.71
CA ASP A 278 21.79 26.49 -19.72
C ASP A 278 20.43 25.93 -19.24
N PHE A 279 19.32 26.57 -19.62
CA PHE A 279 17.97 26.26 -19.11
C PHE A 279 17.05 25.63 -20.15
N LEU A 280 17.25 25.88 -21.44
CA LEU A 280 16.32 25.46 -22.50
C LEU A 280 16.71 24.11 -23.08
N SER A 281 15.73 23.26 -23.38
CA SER A 281 15.96 22.05 -24.17
C SER A 281 16.24 22.40 -25.64
N ASP A 282 16.86 21.46 -26.37
CA ASP A 282 17.18 21.63 -27.79
C ASP A 282 15.95 21.61 -28.72
N GLY A 283 14.77 21.31 -28.19
CA GLY A 283 13.50 21.30 -28.91
C GLY A 283 12.84 22.68 -29.01
N ASP A 284 11.52 22.73 -28.85
CA ASP A 284 10.73 23.95 -29.01
C ASP A 284 11.16 25.08 -28.05
N ALA A 285 11.56 24.73 -26.83
CA ALA A 285 12.05 25.70 -25.84
C ALA A 285 13.26 26.51 -26.33
N LYS A 286 14.09 25.98 -27.24
CA LYS A 286 15.26 26.68 -27.79
C LYS A 286 14.90 28.03 -28.42
N TYR A 287 13.68 28.19 -28.91
CA TYR A 287 13.21 29.43 -29.55
C TYR A 287 12.64 30.47 -28.56
N THR A 288 12.57 30.15 -27.27
CA THR A 288 12.02 31.04 -26.22
C THR A 288 12.66 32.43 -26.25
N VAL A 289 11.85 33.48 -26.41
CA VAL A 289 12.34 34.87 -26.40
C VAL A 289 12.34 35.41 -24.97
N PRO A 290 13.48 35.92 -24.44
CA PRO A 290 13.50 36.52 -23.10
C PRO A 290 12.60 37.77 -23.05
N LYS A 291 12.07 38.06 -21.87
CA LYS A 291 11.33 39.28 -21.56
C LYS A 291 12.24 40.27 -20.84
N GLU A 292 11.87 41.54 -20.83
CA GLU A 292 12.53 42.56 -20.02
C GLU A 292 11.66 42.87 -18.80
N GLY A 293 12.28 42.99 -17.63
CA GLY A 293 11.59 43.41 -16.40
C GLY A 293 12.38 43.04 -15.15
N THR A 294 12.04 43.66 -14.03
CA THR A 294 12.59 43.27 -12.73
C THR A 294 11.57 42.45 -11.96
N LEU A 295 11.91 41.21 -11.62
CA LEU A 295 11.09 40.38 -10.75
C LEU A 295 11.13 40.93 -9.31
N GLN A 296 9.97 41.29 -8.79
CA GLN A 296 9.79 41.73 -7.40
C GLN A 296 9.29 40.59 -6.50
N SER A 297 8.54 39.65 -7.06
CA SER A 297 8.02 38.48 -6.36
C SER A 297 7.85 37.30 -7.32
N VAL A 298 8.09 36.10 -6.80
CA VAL A 298 7.97 34.81 -7.50
C VAL A 298 7.29 33.83 -6.55
N ILE A 299 6.06 33.45 -6.87
CA ILE A 299 5.25 32.54 -6.04
C ILE A 299 4.84 31.35 -6.89
N LEU A 300 5.22 30.14 -6.47
CA LEU A 300 4.75 28.91 -7.09
C LEU A 300 3.24 28.79 -6.83
N GLU A 301 2.44 28.71 -7.89
CA GLU A 301 0.99 28.54 -7.78
C GLU A 301 0.59 27.08 -7.96
N LYS A 302 1.22 26.39 -8.92
CA LYS A 302 0.87 25.03 -9.26
C LYS A 302 2.06 24.29 -9.85
N LEU A 303 2.20 23.03 -9.47
CA LEU A 303 3.04 22.05 -10.13
C LEU A 303 2.20 20.80 -10.42
N THR A 304 2.30 20.25 -11.62
CA THR A 304 1.63 18.99 -11.99
C THR A 304 2.56 18.14 -12.82
N TYR A 305 2.45 16.82 -12.71
CA TYR A 305 3.21 15.87 -13.52
C TYR A 305 2.30 15.20 -14.55
N ASP A 306 2.68 15.28 -15.84
CA ASP A 306 2.01 14.55 -16.92
C ASP A 306 2.77 13.23 -17.17
N SER A 307 2.13 12.11 -16.82
CA SER A 307 2.72 10.78 -16.96
C SER A 307 2.91 10.32 -18.41
N LYS A 308 2.19 10.91 -19.37
CA LYS A 308 2.28 10.57 -20.79
C LYS A 308 3.50 11.22 -21.43
N THR A 309 3.71 12.50 -21.15
CA THR A 309 4.87 13.25 -21.68
C THR A 309 6.10 13.11 -20.78
N LYS A 310 5.92 12.67 -19.54
CA LYS A 310 6.94 12.61 -18.47
C LYS A 310 7.52 13.99 -18.12
N GLU A 311 6.69 15.03 -18.26
CA GLU A 311 7.06 16.41 -17.99
C GLU A 311 6.30 16.96 -16.78
N TYR A 312 6.92 17.95 -16.13
CA TYR A 312 6.30 18.74 -15.09
C TYR A 312 5.79 20.05 -15.66
N SER A 313 4.50 20.34 -15.52
CA SER A 313 3.93 21.65 -15.84
C SER A 313 3.93 22.52 -14.60
N VAL A 314 4.62 23.65 -14.68
CA VAL A 314 4.82 24.58 -13.56
C VAL A 314 4.11 25.90 -13.87
N THR A 315 3.44 26.46 -12.86
CA THR A 315 2.77 27.76 -12.94
C THR A 315 3.20 28.65 -11.79
N TYR A 316 3.64 29.86 -12.12
CA TYR A 316 4.02 30.90 -11.17
C TYR A 316 3.12 32.12 -11.28
N VAL A 317 2.91 32.77 -10.14
CA VAL A 317 2.44 34.16 -10.08
C VAL A 317 3.65 35.05 -9.84
N LEU A 318 3.91 35.95 -10.79
CA LEU A 318 5.05 36.85 -10.77
C LEU A 318 4.57 38.28 -10.59
N SER A 319 5.30 39.05 -9.80
CA SER A 319 5.20 40.51 -9.82
C SER A 319 6.40 41.07 -10.58
N VAL A 320 6.15 41.69 -11.74
CA VAL A 320 7.19 42.21 -12.64
C VAL A 320 7.08 43.72 -12.71
N LYS A 321 8.18 44.43 -12.41
CA LYS A 321 8.32 45.86 -12.62
C LYS A 321 8.91 46.13 -14.00
N GLU A 322 8.15 46.82 -14.85
CA GLU A 322 8.61 47.37 -16.12
C GLU A 322 8.60 48.90 -16.00
N GLY A 323 9.79 49.50 -15.90
CA GLY A 323 9.94 50.94 -15.59
C GLY A 323 9.39 51.27 -14.20
N GLU A 324 8.33 52.09 -14.14
CA GLU A 324 7.66 52.48 -12.88
C GLU A 324 6.39 51.68 -12.57
N LYS A 325 5.94 50.80 -13.46
CA LYS A 325 4.70 50.04 -13.27
C LYS A 325 5.00 48.60 -12.88
N ALA A 326 4.42 48.15 -11.77
CA ALA A 326 4.41 46.74 -11.39
C ALA A 326 3.13 46.08 -11.90
N SER A 327 3.25 44.86 -12.44
CA SER A 327 2.12 44.06 -12.88
C SER A 327 2.22 42.64 -12.32
N SER A 328 1.07 42.03 -12.07
CA SER A 328 0.97 40.63 -11.64
C SER A 328 0.57 39.76 -12.82
N ILE A 329 1.45 38.81 -13.17
CA ILE A 329 1.26 37.91 -14.31
C ILE A 329 1.29 36.46 -13.83
N ARG A 330 0.50 35.62 -14.47
CA ARG A 330 0.58 34.16 -14.31
C ARG A 330 1.40 33.61 -15.47
N LEU A 331 2.53 32.97 -15.18
CA LEU A 331 3.44 32.38 -16.17
C LEU A 331 3.42 30.85 -16.03
N SER A 332 3.33 30.12 -17.13
CA SER A 332 3.38 28.65 -17.14
C SER A 332 4.33 28.09 -18.19
N PHE A 333 5.03 27.01 -17.86
CA PHE A 333 5.96 26.31 -18.74
C PHE A 333 6.16 24.85 -18.29
N SER A 334 6.70 24.02 -19.17
CA SER A 334 7.04 22.62 -18.92
C SER A 334 8.51 22.46 -18.57
N VAL A 335 8.81 21.52 -17.66
CA VAL A 335 10.14 21.14 -17.20
C VAL A 335 10.32 19.64 -17.32
N GLU A 336 11.49 19.21 -17.77
CA GLU A 336 11.91 17.80 -17.80
C GLU A 336 13.24 17.63 -17.06
N THR A 337 13.47 16.45 -16.47
CA THR A 337 14.77 16.07 -15.92
C THR A 337 15.79 15.84 -17.04
N SER A 338 16.99 16.40 -16.92
CA SER A 338 18.09 16.18 -17.86
C SER A 338 19.40 16.03 -17.12
N LYS A 339 19.93 14.79 -17.06
CA LYS A 339 21.18 14.49 -16.34
C LYS A 339 22.41 15.16 -16.94
N SER A 340 22.36 15.51 -18.23
CA SER A 340 23.44 16.19 -18.94
C SER A 340 23.36 17.72 -18.85
N SER A 341 22.24 18.28 -18.37
CA SER A 341 22.12 19.73 -18.20
C SER A 341 22.80 20.19 -16.92
N LYS A 342 23.23 21.46 -16.91
CA LYS A 342 23.94 22.08 -15.79
C LYS A 342 23.18 21.99 -14.46
N TYR A 343 21.86 22.08 -14.50
CA TYR A 343 21.00 22.13 -13.32
C TYR A 343 20.21 20.84 -13.08
N GLY A 344 20.43 19.79 -13.88
CA GLY A 344 19.68 18.53 -13.80
C GLY A 344 18.25 18.60 -14.38
N TYR A 345 17.83 19.78 -14.85
CA TYR A 345 16.52 20.07 -15.44
C TYR A 345 16.66 20.96 -16.67
N VAL A 346 15.66 20.93 -17.54
CA VAL A 346 15.51 21.83 -18.69
C VAL A 346 14.05 22.22 -18.88
N ILE A 347 13.82 23.43 -19.41
CA ILE A 347 12.53 23.92 -19.88
C ILE A 347 12.27 23.30 -21.25
N THR A 348 11.10 22.71 -21.47
CA THR A 348 10.76 22.04 -22.74
C THR A 348 9.75 22.79 -23.59
N THR A 349 9.02 23.74 -23.01
CA THR A 349 8.06 24.59 -23.73
C THR A 349 8.32 26.07 -23.51
N GLU A 350 7.97 26.90 -24.50
CA GLU A 350 8.06 28.36 -24.35
C GLU A 350 7.11 28.84 -23.22
N PRO A 351 7.59 29.70 -22.29
CA PRO A 351 6.76 30.23 -21.22
C PRO A 351 5.56 31.03 -21.73
N LYS A 352 4.37 30.67 -21.24
CA LYS A 352 3.09 31.30 -21.61
C LYS A 352 2.61 32.20 -20.48
N ALA A 353 2.47 33.48 -20.77
CA ALA A 353 1.95 34.48 -19.82
C ALA A 353 0.43 34.67 -19.97
N SER A 354 -0.24 34.91 -18.85
CA SER A 354 -1.67 35.25 -18.77
C SER A 354 -1.92 36.22 -17.61
N GLU A 355 -3.06 36.89 -17.62
CA GLU A 355 -3.47 37.75 -16.50
C GLU A 355 -3.79 36.91 -15.26
N TYR A 356 -3.27 37.32 -14.09
CA TYR A 356 -3.53 36.61 -12.83
C TYR A 356 -4.95 36.87 -12.29
N ILE A 357 -5.45 38.11 -12.41
CA ILE A 357 -6.82 38.49 -11.99
C ILE A 357 -7.56 39.07 -13.18
N LYS A 358 -8.65 38.41 -13.60
CA LYS A 358 -9.65 39.03 -14.48
C LYS A 358 -10.39 40.08 -13.66
N ILE A 359 -10.13 41.36 -13.91
CA ILE A 359 -11.02 42.42 -13.44
C ILE A 359 -12.35 42.18 -14.17
N LYS A 360 -13.39 41.71 -13.46
CA LYS A 360 -14.75 41.77 -13.99
C LYS A 360 -15.05 43.26 -14.21
N LYS A 361 -15.13 43.67 -15.47
CA LYS A 361 -15.66 44.98 -15.86
C LYS A 361 -17.15 45.03 -15.59
#